data_AF-A0A1A8PN68-F1
#
_entry.id   AF-A0A1A8PN68-F1
#
_cell.length_a   1.000
_cell.length_b   1.000
_cell.length_c   1.000
_cell.angle_alpha   90.00
_cell.angle_beta   90.00
_cell.angle_gamma   90.00
#
_symmetry.space_group_name_H-M   'P 1'
#
loop_
_entity.id
_entity.type
_entity.pdbx_description
1 polymer ?
#
loop_
_entity_poly.entity_id
_entity_poly.type
_entity_poly.pdbx_seq_one_letter_code
_entity_poly.pdbx_strand_id
1 'polypeptide(L)' 'IYRPIKVNLLVPVSYLLFWALLLGFSLYSEPVVCGVGLVIMLTGVPVYFLGVYWKEKPKCIYDFIACATSVGQKL' A
#
# COMPACT_ATOMS: atom_id res chain seq x y z
N ILE A 1 4.01 -21.90 17.23
CA ILE A 1 3.95 -20.49 17.68
C ILE A 1 2.94 -20.40 18.82
N TYR A 2 3.41 -20.29 20.06
CA TYR A 2 2.58 -20.10 21.24
C TYR A 2 2.35 -18.59 21.40
N ARG A 3 1.10 -18.10 21.49
CA ARG A 3 0.81 -16.71 21.85
C ARG A 3 0.79 -16.62 23.39
N PRO A 4 1.81 -16.04 24.05
CA PRO A 4 1.88 -15.98 25.52
C PRO A 4 0.87 -15.01 26.14
N ILE A 5 0.24 -14.12 25.36
CA ILE A 5 -0.74 -13.14 25.83
C ILE A 5 -1.98 -13.23 24.94
N LYS A 6 -3.12 -13.61 25.55
CA LYS A 6 -4.44 -13.61 24.90
C LYS A 6 -5.22 -12.40 25.42
N VAL A 7 -5.28 -11.36 24.61
CA VAL A 7 -6.22 -10.25 24.83
C VAL A 7 -7.63 -10.71 24.46
N ASN A 8 -8.63 -10.14 25.14
CA ASN A 8 -10.02 -10.44 24.80
C ASN A 8 -10.32 -9.99 23.37
N LEU A 9 -10.90 -10.87 22.54
CA LEU A 9 -11.25 -10.59 21.14
C LEU A 9 -12.26 -9.43 21.00
N LEU A 10 -12.97 -9.09 22.07
CA LEU A 10 -13.82 -7.89 22.09
C LEU A 10 -13.05 -6.59 21.86
N VAL A 11 -11.78 -6.51 22.31
CA VAL A 11 -10.95 -5.30 22.17
C VAL A 11 -10.60 -5.00 20.71
N PRO A 12 -10.06 -5.94 19.90
CA PRO A 12 -9.82 -5.67 18.49
C PRO A 12 -11.12 -5.47 17.70
N VAL A 13 -12.22 -6.12 18.07
CA VAL A 13 -13.51 -5.94 17.38
C VAL A 13 -14.07 -4.53 17.59
N SER A 14 -14.06 -4.02 18.83
CA SER A 14 -14.51 -2.64 19.10
C SER A 14 -13.62 -1.60 18.44
N TYR A 15 -12.31 -1.84 18.38
CA TYR A 15 -11.36 -1.00 17.66
C TYR A 15 -11.66 -0.94 16.15
N LEU A 16 -11.90 -2.08 15.51
CA LEU A 16 -12.23 -2.13 14.08
C LEU A 16 -13.55 -1.42 13.77
N LEU A 17 -14.56 -1.55 14.64
CA LEU A 17 -15.82 -0.84 14.51
C LEU A 17 -15.63 0.68 14.58
N PHE A 18 -14.88 1.15 15.57
CA PHE A 18 -14.58 2.57 15.72
C PHE A 18 -13.78 3.11 14.52
N TRP A 19 -12.79 2.36 14.06
CA TRP A 19 -11.99 2.71 12.89
C TRP A 19 -12.83 2.82 11.61
N ALA A 20 -13.76 1.88 11.38
CA ALA A 20 -14.65 1.92 10.22
C ALA A 20 -15.59 3.14 10.23
N LEU A 21 -16.14 3.50 11.40
CA LEU A 21 -16.98 4.68 11.55
C LEU A 21 -16.19 5.97 11.30
N LEU A 22 -14.98 6.08 11.86
CA LEU A 22 -14.10 7.23 11.62
C LEU A 22 -13.75 7.37 10.13
N LEU A 23 -13.44 6.25 9.47
CA LEU A 23 -13.09 6.27 8.05
C LEU A 23 -14.29 6.69 7.18
N GLY A 24 -15.50 6.21 7.50
CA GLY A 24 -16.73 6.64 6.84
C GLY A 24 -17.02 8.13 7.04
N PHE A 25 -16.86 8.64 8.27
CA PHE A 25 -17.03 10.06 8.57
C PHE A 25 -15.98 10.94 7.87
N SER A 26 -14.73 10.48 7.82
CA SER A 26 -13.63 11.18 7.14
C SER A 26 -13.89 11.28 5.63
N LEU A 27 -14.39 10.21 5.01
CA LEU A 27 -14.78 10.21 3.60
C LEU A 27 -15.97 11.12 3.33
N TYR A 28 -16.91 11.25 4.27
CA TYR A 28 -18.05 12.16 4.13
C TYR A 28 -17.65 13.63 4.27
N SER A 29 -16.74 13.95 5.20
CA SER A 29 -16.35 15.33 5.49
C SER A 29 -15.42 15.91 4.42
N GLU A 30 -14.42 15.14 3.97
CA GLU A 30 -13.43 15.58 2.99
C GLU A 30 -13.23 14.53 1.87
N PRO A 31 -14.26 14.31 1.04
CA PRO A 31 -14.26 13.23 0.05
C PRO A 31 -13.15 13.39 -1.00
N VAL A 32 -12.78 14.63 -1.33
CA VAL A 32 -11.75 14.91 -2.33
C VAL A 32 -10.36 14.49 -1.82
N VAL A 33 -10.00 14.86 -0.60
CA VAL A 33 -8.68 14.58 -0.02
C VAL A 33 -8.52 13.08 0.26
N CYS A 34 -9.50 12.47 0.92
CA CYS A 34 -9.49 11.02 1.16
C CYS A 34 -9.55 10.23 -0.15
N GLY A 35 -10.35 10.68 -1.13
CA GLY A 35 -10.49 10.04 -2.44
C GLY A 35 -9.18 9.99 -3.22
N VAL A 36 -8.42 11.10 -3.24
CA VAL A 36 -7.08 11.13 -3.86
C VAL A 36 -6.14 10.14 -3.17
N GLY A 37 -6.17 10.07 -1.84
CA GLY A 37 -5.38 9.08 -1.08
C GLY A 37 -5.74 7.64 -1.45
N LEU A 38 -7.02 7.33 -1.61
CA LEU A 38 -7.49 6.01 -2.06
C LEU A 38 -7.06 5.70 -3.50
N VAL A 39 -7.13 6.67 -4.41
CA VAL A 39 -6.66 6.50 -5.79
C VAL A 39 -5.16 6.21 -5.82
N ILE A 40 -4.35 6.94 -5.06
CA ILE A 40 -2.90 6.69 -4.95
C ILE A 40 -2.65 5.28 -4.41
N MET A 41 -3.36 4.87 -3.36
CA MET A 41 -3.25 3.51 -2.82
C MET A 41 -3.61 2.44 -3.88
N LEU A 42 -4.67 2.69 -4.66
CA LEU A 42 -5.06 1.81 -5.77
C LEU A 42 -4.01 1.77 -6.88
N THR A 43 -3.29 2.86 -7.17
CA THR A 43 -2.17 2.83 -8.14
C THR A 43 -0.98 1.96 -7.68
N GLY A 44 -0.87 1.67 -6.38
CA GLY A 44 0.10 0.69 -5.88
C GLY A 44 -0.13 -0.72 -6.42
N VAL A 45 -1.38 -1.10 -6.69
CA VAL A 45 -1.75 -2.41 -7.24
C VAL A 45 -1.20 -2.63 -8.66
N PRO A 46 -1.47 -1.78 -9.67
CA PRO A 46 -0.90 -1.95 -10.99
C PRO A 46 0.63 -1.84 -10.97
N VAL A 47 1.21 -0.99 -10.13
CA VAL A 47 2.68 -0.92 -9.96
C VAL A 47 3.24 -2.24 -9.44
N TYR A 48 2.58 -2.89 -8.47
CA TYR A 48 2.98 -4.22 -7.98
C TYR A 48 2.90 -5.27 -9.09
N PHE A 49 1.84 -5.27 -9.90
CA PHE A 49 1.71 -6.19 -11.04
C PHE A 49 2.82 -5.97 -12.08
N LEU A 50 3.10 -4.72 -12.47
CA LEU A 50 4.17 -4.38 -13.42
C LEU A 50 5.58 -4.64 -12.85
N GLY A 51 5.74 -4.47 -11.54
CA GLY A 51 7.00 -4.60 -10.82
C GLY A 51 7.39 -6.05 -10.56
N VAL A 52 6.49 -6.82 -9.95
CA VAL A 52 6.79 -8.13 -9.37
C VAL A 52 6.18 -9.27 -10.18
N TYR A 53 4.92 -9.12 -10.61
CA TYR A 53 4.22 -10.18 -11.35
C TYR A 53 4.74 -10.32 -12.79
N TRP A 54 5.12 -9.22 -13.43
CA TRP A 54 5.67 -9.22 -14.78
C TRP A 54 7.08 -9.86 -14.81
N LYS A 55 7.13 -11.15 -15.16
CA LYS A 55 8.35 -11.96 -15.25
C LYS A 55 9.16 -11.68 -16.52
N GLU A 56 8.51 -11.47 -17.66
CA GLU A 56 9.16 -11.22 -18.95
C GLU A 56 9.25 -9.73 -19.26
N LYS A 57 10.11 -9.01 -18.52
CA LYS A 57 10.31 -7.58 -18.77
C LYS A 57 11.12 -7.37 -20.05
N PRO A 58 10.75 -6.42 -20.92
CA PRO A 58 11.55 -6.06 -22.08
C PRO A 58 12.90 -5.48 -21.65
N LYS A 59 13.95 -5.74 -22.45
CA LYS A 59 15.34 -5.34 -22.17
C LYS A 59 15.49 -3.85 -21.84
N CYS A 60 14.71 -2.99 -22.48
CA CYS A 60 14.69 -1.55 -22.23
C CYS A 60 14.39 -1.16 -20.77
N ILE A 61 13.45 -1.86 -20.10
CA ILE A 61 13.12 -1.58 -18.69
C ILE A 61 14.25 -2.04 -17.77
N TYR A 62 14.87 -3.17 -18.08
CA TYR A 62 16.02 -3.67 -17.33
C TYR A 62 17.22 -2.73 -17.45
N ASP A 63 17.53 -2.27 -18.67
CA ASP A 63 18.62 -1.34 -18.95
C ASP A 63 18.39 0.02 -18.29
N PHE A 64 17.14 0.52 -18.27
CA PHE A 64 16.77 1.74 -17.55
C PHE A 64 16.99 1.59 -16.04
N ILE A 65 16.50 0.51 -15.43
CA ILE A 65 16.69 0.23 -14.00
C ILE A 65 18.18 0.08 -13.67
N ALA A 66 18.94 -0.61 -14.50
CA ALA A 66 20.38 -0.79 -14.33
C ALA A 66 21.13 0.56 -14.44
N CYS A 67 20.75 1.41 -15.40
CA CYS A 67 21.30 2.76 -15.54
C CYS A 67 20.97 3.62 -14.32
N ALA A 68 19.70 3.67 -13.90
CA ALA A 68 19.27 4.40 -12.70
C ALA A 68 20.01 3.92 -11.44
N THR A 69 20.21 2.61 -11.32
CA THR A 69 20.97 2.01 -10.23
C THR A 69 22.45 2.42 -10.30
N SER A 70 23.06 2.41 -11.48
CA SER A 70 24.47 2.82 -11.67
C SER A 70 24.68 4.31 -11.38
N VAL A 71 23.74 5.17 -11.76
CA VAL A 71 23.78 6.61 -11.44
C VAL A 71 23.61 6.82 -9.93
N GLY A 72 22.64 6.14 -9.30
CA GLY A 72 22.42 6.24 -7.86
C GLY A 72 23.57 5.69 -7.01
N GLN A 73 24.31 4.67 -7.50
CA GLN A 73 25.48 4.13 -6.83
C GLN A 73 26.74 4.98 -6.99
N LYS A 74 26.78 5.88 -7.98
CA LYS A 74 27.91 6.78 -8.24
C LYS A 74 27.74 8.17 -7.62
N LEU A 75 26.53 8.51 -7.16
CA LEU A 75 26.23 9.71 -6.39
C LEU A 75 26.62 9.50 -4.91
#